data_AF-A0A524EGZ5-F1
#
_entry.id   AF-A0A524EGZ5-F1
#
_cell.length_a   1.000
_cell.length_b   1.000
_cell.length_c   1.000
_cell.angle_alpha   90.00
_cell.angle_beta   90.00
_cell.angle_gamma   90.00
#
_symmetry.space_group_name_H-M   'P 1'
#
loop_
_entity.id
_entity.type
_entity.pdbx_description
1 polymer ?
#
loop_
_entity_poly.entity_id
_entity_poly.type
_entity_poly.pdbx_seq_one_letter_code
_entity_poly.pdbx_strand_id
1 'polypeptide(L)'
;MTRISESAIKGLFAEHDLEVVSVDIGEKRTKRELRVVFSHLSYPNVEAHIFTAADAAGWTPRLDSVGDIEIRHPIVKSENETESGLTKLSGSFRLLMGRLRAFRQNIGKGEIPDTIWAHYEPRWHRALWSPPHHTPRHVEEFIRYVDPSIRRHISQLNDLGFATIESCSGLLEEHQDREPYWPYVMFDERVYPGAAPHLFTLGNVAGWDVGYAPHNFDIYLRVKRGKVILQSFDRLVGSAAFLCSLIRNYREMLNSTGITFQEWWQRAFSYGQEGYS
;
A
#
# COMPACT_ATOMS: atom_id res chain seq x y z
N MET A 1 5.60 -27.02 -22.97
CA MET A 1 5.14 -26.67 -21.60
C MET A 1 6.37 -26.42 -20.77
N THR A 2 6.62 -25.17 -20.41
CA THR A 2 7.80 -24.77 -19.64
C THR A 2 7.41 -24.92 -18.17
N ARG A 3 7.96 -25.91 -17.46
CA ARG A 3 7.78 -25.99 -16.00
C ARG A 3 8.19 -24.66 -15.39
N ILE A 4 7.30 -24.06 -14.59
CA ILE A 4 7.65 -22.89 -13.78
C ILE A 4 8.81 -23.30 -12.86
N SER A 5 9.99 -22.74 -13.08
CA SER A 5 11.16 -22.97 -12.24
C SER A 5 11.35 -21.83 -11.26
N GLU A 6 11.96 -22.13 -10.11
CA GLU A 6 12.41 -21.12 -9.15
C GLU A 6 13.29 -20.05 -9.83
N SER A 7 14.20 -20.45 -10.72
CA SER A 7 15.06 -19.52 -11.45
C SER A 7 14.30 -18.54 -12.33
N ALA A 8 13.21 -19.00 -12.98
CA ALA A 8 12.37 -18.13 -13.80
C ALA A 8 11.62 -17.11 -12.94
N ILE A 9 11.10 -17.54 -11.79
CA ILE A 9 10.42 -16.65 -10.82
C ILE A 9 11.41 -15.63 -10.25
N LYS A 10 12.61 -16.05 -9.85
CA LYS A 10 13.66 -15.14 -9.37
C LYS A 10 14.05 -14.12 -10.44
N GLY A 11 14.24 -14.56 -11.69
CA GLY A 11 14.55 -13.68 -12.81
C GLY A 11 13.48 -12.62 -13.07
N LEU A 12 12.20 -12.99 -12.94
CA LEU A 12 11.07 -12.09 -13.14
C LEU A 12 11.06 -10.90 -12.17
N PHE A 13 11.49 -11.11 -10.92
CA PHE A 13 11.50 -10.05 -9.90
C PHE A 13 12.84 -9.32 -9.82
N ALA A 14 13.94 -9.92 -10.28
CA ALA A 14 15.25 -9.29 -10.34
C ALA A 14 15.26 -8.03 -11.24
N GLU A 15 14.46 -8.00 -12.30
CA GLU A 15 14.26 -6.81 -13.16
C GLU A 15 13.65 -5.59 -12.42
N HIS A 16 13.20 -5.81 -11.19
CA HIS A 16 12.59 -4.80 -10.34
C HIS A 16 13.41 -4.52 -9.08
N ASP A 17 14.69 -4.91 -9.05
CA ASP A 17 15.57 -4.73 -7.88
C ASP A 17 14.98 -5.36 -6.60
N LEU A 18 14.19 -6.43 -6.76
CA LEU A 18 13.61 -7.18 -5.65
C LEU A 18 14.45 -8.42 -5.38
N GLU A 19 14.95 -8.51 -4.15
CA GLU A 19 15.67 -9.69 -3.71
C GLU A 19 14.67 -10.77 -3.27
N VAL A 20 14.68 -11.90 -3.98
CA VAL A 20 13.86 -13.07 -3.66
C VAL A 20 14.68 -14.04 -2.81
N VAL A 21 14.31 -14.14 -1.53
CA VAL A 21 14.95 -15.01 -0.53
C VAL A 21 14.66 -16.47 -0.86
N SER A 22 13.39 -16.81 -1.12
CA SER A 22 13.00 -18.18 -1.43
C SER A 22 11.76 -18.25 -2.33
N VAL A 23 11.66 -19.35 -3.07
CA VAL A 23 10.48 -19.73 -3.83
C VAL A 23 10.14 -21.15 -3.43
N ASP A 24 8.91 -21.37 -2.99
CA ASP A 24 8.39 -22.69 -2.65
C ASP A 24 7.24 -23.02 -3.60
N ILE A 25 7.44 -24.10 -4.37
CA ILE A 25 6.47 -24.65 -5.32
C ILE A 25 6.03 -26.00 -4.75
N GLY A 26 5.14 -25.96 -3.77
CA GLY A 26 4.69 -27.14 -3.04
C GLY A 26 3.50 -27.83 -3.72
N GLU A 27 3.49 -29.16 -3.71
CA GLU A 27 2.28 -29.97 -3.96
C GLU A 27 1.72 -30.49 -2.63
N LYS A 28 0.66 -29.86 -2.12
CA LYS A 28 -0.10 -30.38 -0.97
C LYS A 28 -1.32 -31.13 -1.48
N ARG A 29 -1.31 -32.47 -1.37
CA ARG A 29 -2.50 -33.33 -1.55
C ARG A 29 -3.33 -32.93 -2.80
N THR A 30 -2.68 -32.95 -3.98
CA THR A 30 -3.24 -32.55 -5.30
C THR A 30 -3.50 -31.06 -5.55
N LYS A 31 -3.03 -30.17 -4.68
CA LYS A 31 -3.13 -28.73 -4.86
C LYS A 31 -1.74 -28.10 -4.89
N ARG A 32 -1.49 -27.20 -5.85
CA ARG A 32 -0.24 -26.44 -5.90
C ARG A 32 -0.37 -25.18 -5.05
N GLU A 33 0.58 -25.00 -4.13
CA GLU A 33 0.76 -23.77 -3.37
C GLU A 33 2.07 -23.15 -3.87
N LEU A 34 1.96 -21.96 -4.46
CA LEU A 34 3.13 -21.18 -4.86
C LEU A 34 3.32 -20.06 -3.85
N ARG A 35 4.51 -20.04 -3.24
CA ARG A 35 4.93 -19.06 -2.25
C ARG A 35 6.23 -18.42 -2.71
N VAL A 36 6.31 -17.11 -2.62
CA VAL A 36 7.52 -16.33 -2.90
C VAL A 36 7.81 -15.46 -1.69
N VAL A 37 9.06 -15.48 -1.21
CA VAL A 37 9.52 -14.65 -0.09
C VAL A 37 10.53 -13.63 -0.60
N PHE A 38 10.28 -12.36 -0.28
CA PHE A 38 11.13 -11.23 -0.64
C PHE A 38 11.80 -10.65 0.60
N SER A 39 13.05 -10.23 0.42
CA SER A 39 13.83 -9.55 1.44
C SER A 39 13.29 -8.13 1.63
N HIS A 40 12.97 -7.78 2.88
CA HIS A 40 12.62 -6.40 3.25
C HIS A 40 13.79 -5.42 3.04
N LEU A 41 15.02 -5.92 2.91
CA LEU A 41 16.22 -5.12 2.64
C LEU A 41 16.36 -4.69 1.19
N SER A 42 15.46 -5.12 0.28
CA SER A 42 15.52 -4.76 -1.14
C SER A 42 15.59 -3.24 -1.33
N TYR A 43 14.73 -2.49 -0.64
CA TYR A 43 14.81 -1.03 -0.48
C TYR A 43 13.73 -0.55 0.53
N PRO A 44 13.84 0.67 1.10
CA PRO A 44 12.85 1.18 2.05
C PRO A 44 11.42 1.22 1.50
N ASN A 45 10.43 0.79 2.30
CA ASN A 45 8.99 0.66 1.94
C ASN A 45 8.67 -0.41 0.89
N VAL A 46 9.60 -1.31 0.56
CA VAL A 46 9.34 -2.40 -0.39
C VAL A 46 8.15 -3.28 0.02
N GLU A 47 7.89 -3.40 1.33
CA GLU A 47 6.79 -4.16 1.90
C GLU A 47 5.45 -3.62 1.43
N ALA A 48 5.23 -2.31 1.53
CA ALA A 48 4.00 -1.66 1.10
C ALA A 48 3.75 -1.87 -0.40
N HIS A 49 4.81 -1.81 -1.20
CA HIS A 49 4.74 -2.00 -2.65
C HIS A 49 4.43 -3.45 -3.04
N ILE A 50 5.06 -4.43 -2.38
CA ILE A 50 4.79 -5.85 -2.62
C ILE A 50 3.37 -6.20 -2.18
N PHE A 51 2.91 -5.71 -1.04
CA PHE A 51 1.52 -5.89 -0.59
C PHE A 51 0.54 -5.35 -1.64
N THR A 52 0.74 -4.12 -2.10
CA THR A 52 -0.11 -3.51 -3.14
C THR A 52 -0.13 -4.32 -4.44
N ALA A 53 1.03 -4.78 -4.91
CA ALA A 53 1.12 -5.58 -6.14
C ALA A 53 0.50 -6.97 -5.97
N ALA A 54 0.66 -7.59 -4.81
CA ALA A 54 0.07 -8.88 -4.48
C ALA A 54 -1.45 -8.80 -4.41
N ASP A 55 -1.99 -7.81 -3.69
CA ASP A 55 -3.42 -7.56 -3.57
C ASP A 55 -4.05 -7.29 -4.94
N ALA A 56 -3.41 -6.46 -5.78
CA ALA A 56 -3.82 -6.21 -7.15
C ALA A 56 -3.89 -7.49 -8.02
N ALA A 57 -2.98 -8.43 -7.76
CA ALA A 57 -2.91 -9.71 -8.46
C ALA A 57 -3.84 -10.79 -7.86
N GLY A 58 -4.48 -10.53 -6.72
CA GLY A 58 -5.28 -11.50 -5.98
C GLY A 58 -4.44 -12.53 -5.21
N TRP A 59 -3.18 -12.21 -4.91
CA TRP A 59 -2.30 -13.00 -4.06
C TRP A 59 -2.47 -12.55 -2.62
N THR A 60 -2.13 -13.41 -1.66
CA THR A 60 -2.20 -13.08 -0.23
C THR A 60 -0.79 -12.72 0.28
N PRO A 61 -0.51 -11.44 0.57
CA PRO A 61 0.74 -11.04 1.20
C PRO A 61 0.70 -11.23 2.72
N ARG A 62 1.86 -11.45 3.32
CA ARG A 62 2.09 -11.45 4.77
C ARG A 62 3.54 -11.11 5.09
N LEU A 63 3.78 -10.63 6.30
CA LEU A 63 5.11 -10.48 6.87
C LEU A 63 5.43 -11.69 7.74
N ASP A 64 6.65 -12.20 7.60
CA ASP A 64 7.18 -13.25 8.47
C ASP A 64 7.76 -12.67 9.78
N SER A 65 8.44 -13.50 10.58
CA SER A 65 8.98 -13.10 11.87
C SER A 65 10.20 -12.17 11.79
N VAL A 66 10.87 -12.07 10.65
CA VAL A 66 12.03 -11.17 10.45
C VAL A 66 11.65 -9.91 9.67
N GLY A 67 10.40 -9.81 9.20
CA GLY A 67 9.89 -8.68 8.43
C GLY A 67 9.95 -8.91 6.92
N ASP A 68 10.41 -10.08 6.46
CA ASP A 68 10.40 -10.41 5.04
C ASP A 68 8.97 -10.63 4.55
N ILE A 69 8.77 -10.34 3.26
CA ILE A 69 7.45 -10.32 2.65
C ILE A 69 7.22 -11.66 1.97
N GLU A 70 6.23 -12.40 2.44
CA GLU A 70 5.77 -13.60 1.80
C GLU A 70 4.47 -13.32 1.04
N ILE A 71 4.43 -13.72 -0.22
CA ILE A 71 3.19 -13.72 -1.01
C ILE A 71 2.81 -15.16 -1.37
N ARG A 72 1.51 -15.46 -1.28
CA ARG A 72 0.94 -16.77 -1.62
C ARG A 72 -0.05 -16.65 -2.75
N HIS A 73 0.11 -17.51 -3.75
CA HIS A 73 -0.90 -17.71 -4.77
C HIS A 73 -2.10 -18.47 -4.15
N PRO A 74 -3.35 -18.14 -4.53
CA PRO A 74 -4.50 -18.94 -4.14
C PRO A 74 -4.31 -20.42 -4.47
N ILE A 75 -4.81 -21.30 -3.60
CA ILE A 75 -4.68 -22.73 -3.81
C ILE A 75 -5.58 -23.16 -4.98
N VAL A 76 -4.97 -23.56 -6.09
CA VAL A 76 -5.65 -23.87 -7.36
C VAL A 76 -5.47 -25.33 -7.77
N LYS A 77 -6.33 -25.80 -8.69
CA LYS A 77 -6.36 -27.19 -9.15
C LYS A 77 -5.57 -27.42 -10.43
N SER A 78 -5.17 -26.36 -11.14
CA SER A 78 -4.49 -26.46 -12.43
C SER A 78 -3.20 -25.62 -12.54
N GLU A 79 -2.28 -26.10 -13.37
CA GLU A 79 -1.03 -25.38 -13.71
C GLU A 79 -1.33 -24.09 -14.49
N ASN A 80 -2.30 -24.10 -15.41
CA ASN A 80 -2.72 -22.93 -16.17
C ASN A 80 -3.22 -21.78 -15.28
N GLU A 81 -3.93 -22.08 -14.18
CA GLU A 81 -4.34 -21.06 -13.21
C GLU A 81 -3.14 -20.46 -12.47
N THR A 82 -2.13 -21.27 -12.17
CA THR A 82 -0.88 -20.81 -11.53
C THR A 82 -0.10 -19.88 -12.47
N GLU A 83 0.03 -20.26 -13.76
CA GLU A 83 0.65 -19.42 -14.79
C GLU A 83 -0.11 -18.11 -15.00
N SER A 84 -1.44 -18.16 -15.02
CA SER A 84 -2.29 -16.96 -15.10
C SER A 84 -2.09 -16.05 -13.90
N GLY A 85 -2.02 -16.61 -12.69
CA GLY A 85 -1.75 -15.88 -11.46
C GLY A 85 -0.38 -15.21 -11.46
N LEU A 86 0.67 -15.90 -11.93
CA LEU A 86 2.00 -15.33 -12.12
C LEU A 86 2.02 -14.21 -13.17
N THR A 87 1.26 -14.38 -14.26
CA THR A 87 1.14 -13.36 -15.30
C THR A 87 0.48 -12.08 -14.75
N LYS A 88 -0.59 -12.23 -13.94
CA LYS A 88 -1.24 -11.10 -13.25
C LYS A 88 -0.31 -10.43 -12.24
N LEU A 89 0.42 -11.23 -11.46
CA LEU A 89 1.39 -10.73 -10.48
C LEU A 89 2.51 -9.93 -11.16
N SER A 90 3.15 -10.53 -12.16
CA SER A 90 4.17 -9.87 -12.97
C SER A 90 3.66 -8.59 -13.63
N GLY A 91 2.44 -8.63 -14.20
CA GLY A 91 1.80 -7.46 -14.76
C GLY A 91 1.61 -6.33 -13.74
N SER A 92 1.18 -6.67 -12.53
CA SER A 92 0.97 -5.73 -11.43
C SER A 92 2.27 -5.12 -10.95
N PHE A 93 3.32 -5.94 -10.76
CA PHE A 93 4.66 -5.45 -10.43
C PHE A 93 5.22 -4.54 -11.52
N ARG A 94 5.15 -4.93 -12.79
CA ARG A 94 5.67 -4.11 -13.89
C ARG A 94 5.02 -2.74 -13.94
N LEU A 95 3.69 -2.68 -13.77
CA LEU A 95 2.94 -1.41 -13.74
C LEU A 95 3.34 -0.56 -12.53
N LEU A 96 3.36 -1.15 -11.33
CA LEU A 96 3.66 -0.44 -10.10
C LEU A 96 5.11 0.03 -10.03
N MET A 97 6.07 -0.85 -10.33
CA MET A 97 7.50 -0.54 -10.34
C MET A 97 7.87 0.47 -11.42
N GLY A 98 7.12 0.50 -12.53
CA GLY A 98 7.21 1.58 -13.52
C GLY A 98 6.91 2.95 -12.91
N ARG A 99 5.90 3.05 -12.04
CA ARG A 99 5.54 4.29 -11.32
C ARG A 99 6.50 4.61 -10.18
N LEU A 100 7.03 3.59 -9.50
CA LEU A 100 8.00 3.74 -8.41
C LEU A 100 9.44 4.04 -8.88
N ARG A 101 9.70 4.08 -10.19
CA ARG A 101 11.05 4.33 -10.73
C ARG A 101 11.71 5.57 -10.13
N ALA A 102 10.99 6.69 -10.09
CA ALA A 102 11.53 7.94 -9.54
C ALA A 102 11.82 7.84 -8.04
N PHE A 103 10.94 7.19 -7.28
CA PHE A 103 11.13 6.93 -5.85
C PHE A 103 12.41 6.11 -5.59
N ARG A 104 12.59 4.99 -6.30
CA ARG A 104 13.79 4.14 -6.17
C ARG A 104 15.07 4.84 -6.60
N GLN A 105 15.00 5.66 -7.65
CA GLN A 105 16.14 6.50 -8.06
C GLN A 105 16.54 7.51 -6.98
N ASN A 106 15.58 8.04 -6.21
CA ASN A 106 15.87 8.96 -5.11
C ASN A 106 16.50 8.23 -3.92
N ILE A 107 16.04 7.01 -3.60
CA ILE A 107 16.71 6.14 -2.60
C ILE A 107 18.17 5.90 -2.98
N GLY A 108 18.45 5.58 -4.25
CA GLY A 108 19.82 5.41 -4.76
C GLY A 108 20.69 6.66 -4.66
N LYS A 109 20.09 7.85 -4.51
CA LYS A 109 20.78 9.13 -4.26
C LYS A 109 20.90 9.47 -2.76
N GLY A 110 20.43 8.59 -1.88
CA GLY A 110 20.45 8.80 -0.43
C GLY A 110 19.21 9.48 0.15
N GLU A 111 18.15 9.72 -0.64
CA GLU A 111 16.85 10.18 -0.09
C GLU A 111 16.10 9.00 0.53
N ILE A 112 16.45 8.65 1.77
CA ILE A 112 15.81 7.57 2.53
C ILE A 112 14.55 8.12 3.22
N PRO A 113 13.38 7.45 3.10
CA PRO A 113 12.18 7.87 3.82
C PRO A 113 12.33 7.68 5.33
N ASP A 114 11.80 8.64 6.10
CA ASP A 114 11.86 8.60 7.57
C ASP A 114 10.93 7.54 8.18
N THR A 115 9.86 7.16 7.47
CA THR A 115 8.88 6.17 7.91
C THR A 115 8.81 5.01 6.92
N ILE A 116 8.89 3.79 7.44
CA ILE A 116 8.68 2.55 6.68
C ILE A 116 7.43 1.87 7.23
N TRP A 117 6.47 1.52 6.35
CA TRP A 117 5.15 0.99 6.74
C TRP A 117 5.22 -0.13 7.77
N ALA A 118 5.95 -1.21 7.47
CA ALA A 118 5.99 -2.43 8.28
C ALA A 118 6.92 -2.36 9.51
N HIS A 119 7.85 -1.39 9.53
CA HIS A 119 8.94 -1.32 10.51
C HIS A 119 8.82 -0.13 11.48
N TYR A 120 7.84 0.74 11.30
CA TYR A 120 7.50 1.77 12.27
C TYR A 120 6.55 1.21 13.35
N GLU A 121 6.88 1.49 14.60
CA GLU A 121 6.58 0.76 15.84
C GLU A 121 5.12 0.25 16.05
N PRO A 122 4.83 -1.06 15.87
CA PRO A 122 3.49 -1.61 16.04
C PRO A 122 3.25 -2.31 17.39
N ARG A 123 4.05 -2.03 18.44
CA ARG A 123 4.02 -2.86 19.67
C ARG A 123 3.06 -2.39 20.75
N TRP A 124 2.80 -1.10 20.90
CA TRP A 124 1.94 -0.58 21.98
C TRP A 124 0.48 -0.30 21.57
N HIS A 125 0.17 -0.22 20.27
CA HIS A 125 -1.17 0.13 19.74
C HIS A 125 -2.04 -1.07 19.32
N ARG A 126 -1.59 -2.31 19.55
CA ARG A 126 -2.29 -3.56 19.13
C ARG A 126 -3.66 -3.77 19.77
N ALA A 127 -3.88 -3.28 21.00
CA ALA A 127 -5.16 -3.41 21.70
C ALA A 127 -6.24 -2.44 21.16
N LEU A 128 -5.84 -1.42 20.39
CA LEU A 128 -6.73 -0.44 19.76
C LEU A 128 -7.09 -0.83 18.30
N TRP A 129 -6.52 -1.93 17.78
CA TRP A 129 -6.77 -2.48 16.44
C TRP A 129 -8.00 -3.37 16.32
N SER A 130 -8.82 -3.44 17.37
CA SER A 130 -10.24 -3.72 17.21
C SER A 130 -10.99 -2.38 17.19
N PRO A 131 -10.77 -1.47 16.21
CA PRO A 131 -11.49 -0.22 16.21
C PRO A 131 -12.98 -0.56 16.05
N PRO A 132 -13.87 0.15 16.77
CA PRO A 132 -15.29 0.07 16.47
C PRO A 132 -15.48 0.35 14.97
N HIS A 133 -16.48 -0.30 14.37
CA HIS A 133 -16.81 -0.12 12.95
C HIS A 133 -16.78 1.37 12.58
N HIS A 134 -15.85 1.75 11.69
CA HIS A 134 -15.70 3.12 11.23
C HIS A 134 -16.30 3.20 9.83
N THR A 135 -17.31 4.03 9.66
CA THR A 135 -17.85 4.39 8.36
C THR A 135 -17.20 5.72 7.96
N PRO A 136 -16.46 5.77 6.84
CA PRO A 136 -15.92 7.02 6.32
C PRO A 136 -17.04 8.05 6.15
N ARG A 137 -16.77 9.30 6.54
CA ARG A 137 -17.73 10.39 6.33
C ARG A 137 -17.86 10.68 4.84
N HIS A 138 -19.08 10.97 4.41
CA HIS A 138 -19.30 11.44 3.04
C HIS A 138 -18.62 12.79 2.82
N VAL A 139 -18.01 12.99 1.65
CA VAL A 139 -17.20 14.18 1.37
C VAL A 139 -18.03 15.45 1.45
N GLU A 140 -19.31 15.40 1.10
CA GLU A 140 -20.26 16.51 1.19
C GLU A 140 -20.41 17.06 2.61
N GLU A 141 -20.17 16.25 3.64
CA GLU A 141 -20.29 16.64 5.04
C GLU A 141 -19.18 17.60 5.47
N PHE A 142 -17.98 17.47 4.88
CA PHE A 142 -16.81 18.22 5.33
C PHE A 142 -16.13 19.08 4.25
N ILE A 143 -16.46 18.91 2.97
CA ILE A 143 -15.77 19.60 1.86
C ILE A 143 -15.80 21.13 1.96
N ARG A 144 -16.81 21.69 2.65
CA ARG A 144 -16.92 23.14 2.88
C ARG A 144 -15.85 23.68 3.84
N TYR A 145 -15.29 22.83 4.69
CA TYR A 145 -14.21 23.17 5.61
C TYR A 145 -12.81 22.93 5.03
N VAL A 146 -12.72 22.32 3.85
CA VAL A 146 -11.46 22.15 3.12
C VAL A 146 -11.08 23.46 2.42
N ASP A 147 -9.77 23.74 2.39
CA ASP A 147 -9.16 24.85 1.68
C ASP A 147 -9.66 24.92 0.21
N PRO A 148 -10.26 26.05 -0.22
CA PRO A 148 -10.88 26.19 -1.55
C PRO A 148 -10.04 25.68 -2.72
N SER A 149 -8.74 25.92 -2.70
CA SER A 149 -7.78 25.56 -3.76
C SER A 149 -7.63 24.07 -4.00
N ILE A 150 -7.89 23.23 -2.98
CA ILE A 150 -7.71 21.77 -3.04
C ILE A 150 -9.01 20.98 -2.90
N ARG A 151 -10.17 21.65 -2.73
CA ARG A 151 -11.47 20.98 -2.60
C ARG A 151 -11.71 19.94 -3.69
N ARG A 152 -11.43 20.31 -4.95
CA ARG A 152 -11.58 19.39 -6.08
C ARG A 152 -10.73 18.15 -5.91
N HIS A 153 -9.46 18.30 -5.51
CA HIS A 153 -8.55 17.17 -5.29
C HIS A 153 -9.03 16.28 -4.16
N ILE A 154 -9.50 16.85 -3.06
CA ILE A 154 -10.04 16.09 -1.92
C ILE A 154 -11.30 15.31 -2.32
N SER A 155 -12.25 15.93 -3.03
CA SER A 155 -13.41 15.21 -3.58
C SER A 155 -12.98 14.03 -4.45
N GLN A 156 -12.05 14.24 -5.38
CA GLN A 156 -11.57 13.19 -6.27
C GLN A 156 -10.88 12.05 -5.51
N LEU A 157 -10.11 12.34 -4.45
CA LEU A 157 -9.48 11.30 -3.63
C LEU A 157 -10.51 10.42 -2.93
N ASN A 158 -11.56 11.02 -2.36
CA ASN A 158 -12.65 10.29 -1.72
C ASN A 158 -13.46 9.46 -2.72
N ASP A 159 -13.76 10.01 -3.90
CA ASP A 159 -14.44 9.29 -4.99
C ASP A 159 -13.66 8.06 -5.47
N LEU A 160 -12.33 8.14 -5.40
CA LEU A 160 -11.41 7.04 -5.72
C LEU A 160 -11.25 6.05 -4.55
N GLY A 161 -12.01 6.18 -3.47
CA GLY A 161 -11.97 5.29 -2.31
C GLY A 161 -10.75 5.47 -1.41
N PHE A 162 -10.10 6.64 -1.47
CA PHE A 162 -9.06 7.05 -0.51
C PHE A 162 -9.65 8.10 0.42
N ALA A 163 -10.32 7.63 1.47
CA ALA A 163 -11.04 8.48 2.41
C ALA A 163 -10.10 9.45 3.12
N THR A 164 -10.38 10.75 3.02
CA THR A 164 -9.58 11.80 3.67
C THR A 164 -10.23 12.24 4.97
N ILE A 165 -9.43 12.51 5.99
CA ILE A 165 -9.91 13.02 7.29
C ILE A 165 -9.57 14.50 7.46
N GLU A 166 -8.35 14.87 7.07
CA GLU A 166 -7.82 16.21 7.25
C GLU A 166 -6.94 16.57 6.06
N SER A 167 -6.86 17.85 5.73
CA SER A 167 -6.01 18.35 4.65
C SER A 167 -5.67 19.81 4.86
N CYS A 168 -4.51 20.22 4.36
CA CYS A 168 -4.09 21.61 4.30
C CYS A 168 -3.41 21.88 2.95
N SER A 169 -3.81 22.94 2.26
CA SER A 169 -3.20 23.37 1.00
C SER A 169 -1.81 23.94 1.20
N GLY A 170 -1.53 24.50 2.38
CA GLY A 170 -0.28 25.20 2.67
C GLY A 170 -0.08 26.50 1.89
N LEU A 171 -1.12 27.01 1.23
CA LEU A 171 -1.08 28.27 0.49
C LEU A 171 -1.26 29.46 1.42
N LEU A 172 -0.37 30.44 1.32
CA LEU A 172 -0.40 31.65 2.15
C LEU A 172 -1.70 32.44 2.00
N GLU A 173 -2.30 32.44 0.80
CA GLU A 173 -3.56 33.13 0.51
C GLU A 173 -4.73 32.62 1.36
N GLU A 174 -4.69 31.34 1.74
CA GLU A 174 -5.70 30.65 2.54
C GLU A 174 -5.35 30.60 4.04
N HIS A 175 -4.08 30.84 4.37
CA HIS A 175 -3.52 30.78 5.74
C HIS A 175 -2.67 32.03 6.06
N GLN A 176 -3.27 33.22 5.99
CA GLN A 176 -2.57 34.51 6.10
C GLN A 176 -2.04 34.83 7.51
N ASP A 177 -2.66 34.25 8.54
CA ASP A 177 -2.40 34.48 9.96
C ASP A 177 -1.33 33.53 10.55
N ARG A 178 -0.77 32.63 9.73
CA ARG A 178 0.09 31.53 10.17
C ARG A 178 1.27 31.37 9.22
N GLU A 179 2.40 30.83 9.70
CA GLU A 179 3.46 30.40 8.78
C GLU A 179 2.89 29.35 7.80
N PRO A 180 3.28 29.35 6.52
CA PRO A 180 2.72 28.41 5.55
C PRO A 180 2.98 26.97 6.02
N TYR A 181 1.92 26.29 6.42
CA TYR A 181 1.97 24.86 6.72
C TYR A 181 2.44 24.10 5.49
N TRP A 182 3.24 23.06 5.66
CA TRP A 182 3.58 22.21 4.52
C TRP A 182 2.32 21.47 4.06
N PRO A 183 1.97 21.52 2.77
CA PRO A 183 0.73 20.92 2.30
C PRO A 183 0.67 19.44 2.63
N TYR A 184 -0.47 18.99 3.14
CA TYR A 184 -0.68 17.60 3.53
C TYR A 184 -2.12 17.14 3.31
N VAL A 185 -2.28 15.82 3.26
CA VAL A 185 -3.56 15.12 3.33
C VAL A 185 -3.41 13.96 4.29
N MET A 186 -4.33 13.82 5.24
CA MET A 186 -4.46 12.68 6.13
C MET A 186 -5.56 11.77 5.63
N PHE A 187 -5.26 10.48 5.56
CA PHE A 187 -6.15 9.44 5.07
C PHE A 187 -6.59 8.53 6.20
N ASP A 188 -7.86 8.15 6.17
CA ASP A 188 -8.39 7.10 7.03
C ASP A 188 -7.91 5.74 6.52
N GLU A 189 -7.00 5.10 7.26
CA GLU A 189 -6.55 3.74 6.93
C GLU A 189 -7.59 2.66 7.27
N ARG A 190 -8.69 3.02 7.94
CA ARG A 190 -9.79 2.11 8.30
C ARG A 190 -10.87 2.01 7.23
N VAL A 191 -10.71 2.69 6.11
CA VAL A 191 -11.64 2.66 4.99
C VAL A 191 -11.85 1.25 4.42
N TYR A 192 -10.80 0.42 4.38
CA TYR A 192 -10.89 -1.02 4.08
C TYR A 192 -9.66 -1.79 4.59
N PRO A 193 -9.79 -3.09 4.89
CA PRO A 193 -8.66 -3.93 5.32
C PRO A 193 -7.48 -3.87 4.34
N GLY A 194 -6.31 -3.51 4.83
CA GLY A 194 -5.11 -3.35 4.00
C GLY A 194 -4.99 -2.01 3.26
N ALA A 195 -5.75 -0.98 3.65
CA ALA A 195 -5.56 0.35 3.07
C ALA A 195 -4.17 0.95 3.37
N ALA A 196 -3.58 0.64 4.53
CA ALA A 196 -2.29 1.20 4.95
C ALA A 196 -1.14 1.00 3.93
N PRO A 197 -0.80 -0.24 3.50
CA PRO A 197 0.25 -0.44 2.49
C PRO A 197 -0.06 0.27 1.16
N HIS A 198 -1.35 0.37 0.79
CA HIS A 198 -1.76 1.09 -0.43
C HIS A 198 -1.57 2.60 -0.31
N LEU A 199 -1.78 3.18 0.87
CA LEU A 199 -1.57 4.60 1.16
C LEU A 199 -0.07 4.95 1.23
N PHE A 200 0.76 4.09 1.82
CA PHE A 200 2.22 4.21 1.72
C PHE A 200 2.70 4.19 0.27
N THR A 201 2.20 3.22 -0.50
CA THR A 201 2.48 3.12 -1.92
C THR A 201 2.02 4.37 -2.68
N LEU A 202 0.82 4.89 -2.38
CA LEU A 202 0.28 6.14 -2.96
C LEU A 202 1.23 7.32 -2.75
N GLY A 203 1.71 7.51 -1.52
CA GLY A 203 2.70 8.54 -1.21
C GLY A 203 3.97 8.40 -2.05
N ASN A 204 4.53 7.18 -2.10
CA ASN A 204 5.76 6.92 -2.83
C ASN A 204 5.61 7.10 -4.35
N VAL A 205 4.50 6.67 -4.95
CA VAL A 205 4.24 6.91 -6.40
C VAL A 205 3.94 8.37 -6.72
N ALA A 206 3.31 9.11 -5.81
CA ALA A 206 3.03 10.54 -5.98
C ALA A 206 4.28 11.41 -5.77
N GLY A 207 5.33 10.86 -5.14
CA GLY A 207 6.52 11.60 -4.75
C GLY A 207 6.28 12.51 -3.54
N TRP A 208 5.38 12.09 -2.66
CA TRP A 208 5.07 12.73 -1.38
C TRP A 208 5.80 11.98 -0.26
N ASP A 209 6.09 12.69 0.83
CA ASP A 209 6.56 12.06 2.06
C ASP A 209 5.36 11.41 2.75
N VAL A 210 5.50 10.15 3.15
CA VAL A 210 4.43 9.38 3.78
C VAL A 210 4.84 8.95 5.18
N GLY A 211 3.91 9.02 6.12
CA GLY A 211 4.12 8.55 7.48
C GLY A 211 2.82 8.38 8.26
N TYR A 212 2.96 7.93 9.50
CA TYR A 212 1.85 7.81 10.44
C TYR A 212 1.60 9.14 11.14
N ALA A 213 0.33 9.53 11.30
CA ALA A 213 -0.03 10.76 11.98
C ALA A 213 0.08 10.63 13.52
N PRO A 214 0.20 11.75 14.27
CA PRO A 214 0.43 11.76 15.72
C PRO A 214 -0.68 11.14 16.58
N HIS A 215 -1.86 10.87 16.01
CA HIS A 215 -3.03 10.35 16.73
C HIS A 215 -3.32 8.87 16.45
N ASN A 216 -2.32 8.12 15.94
CA ASN A 216 -2.22 6.65 15.95
C ASN A 216 -3.29 5.85 15.22
N PHE A 217 -4.10 6.51 14.42
CA PHE A 217 -4.74 6.00 13.22
C PHE A 217 -4.68 7.19 12.28
N ASP A 218 -4.42 6.95 10.99
CA ASP A 218 -4.32 7.92 9.88
C ASP A 218 -2.91 7.99 9.28
N ILE A 219 -2.85 7.85 7.95
CA ILE A 219 -1.63 8.00 7.17
C ILE A 219 -1.63 9.40 6.59
N TYR A 220 -0.60 10.18 6.89
CA TYR A 220 -0.44 11.48 6.27
C TYR A 220 0.50 11.38 5.07
N LEU A 221 0.12 12.06 4.00
CA LEU A 221 0.96 12.38 2.87
C LEU A 221 1.29 13.86 2.93
N ARG A 222 2.56 14.21 2.81
CA ARG A 222 3.03 15.60 2.77
C ARG A 222 3.83 15.91 1.51
N VAL A 223 3.63 17.11 0.96
CA VAL A 223 4.41 17.58 -0.18
C VAL A 223 5.87 17.80 0.25
N LYS A 224 6.82 17.22 -0.49
CA LYS A 224 8.25 17.48 -0.30
C LYS A 224 8.56 18.97 -0.43
N ARG A 225 9.46 19.48 0.42
CA ARG A 225 9.91 20.88 0.36
C ARG A 225 10.39 21.26 -1.05
N GLY A 226 10.06 22.46 -1.50
CA GLY A 226 10.49 23.00 -2.79
C GLY A 226 9.71 22.47 -4.01
N LYS A 227 8.61 21.74 -3.82
CA LYS A 227 7.71 21.32 -4.91
C LYS A 227 6.58 22.32 -5.10
N VAL A 228 6.09 22.43 -6.34
CA VAL A 228 4.90 23.22 -6.68
C VAL A 228 3.67 22.54 -6.08
N ILE A 229 2.94 23.25 -5.23
CA ILE A 229 1.89 22.72 -4.38
C ILE A 229 0.75 22.10 -5.21
N LEU A 230 0.07 22.90 -6.05
CA LEU A 230 -1.09 22.43 -6.81
C LEU A 230 -0.74 21.29 -7.78
N GLN A 231 0.42 21.37 -8.45
CA GLN A 231 0.91 20.28 -9.30
C GLN A 231 1.20 19.00 -8.50
N SER A 232 1.53 19.12 -7.20
CA SER A 232 1.73 17.95 -6.34
C SER A 232 0.40 17.30 -5.98
N PHE A 233 -0.66 18.08 -5.76
CA PHE A 233 -2.02 17.57 -5.59
C PHE A 233 -2.55 16.91 -6.87
N ASP A 234 -2.33 17.50 -8.05
CA ASP A 234 -2.68 16.89 -9.33
C ASP A 234 -2.01 15.52 -9.51
N ARG A 235 -0.71 15.43 -9.17
CA ARG A 235 0.03 14.16 -9.19
C ARG A 235 -0.51 13.17 -8.18
N LEU A 236 -0.89 13.61 -6.98
CA LEU A 236 -1.48 12.75 -5.97
C LEU A 236 -2.80 12.14 -6.47
N VAL A 237 -3.70 12.95 -7.03
CA VAL A 237 -4.96 12.47 -7.63
C VAL A 237 -4.69 11.53 -8.80
N GLY A 238 -3.76 11.87 -9.69
CA GLY A 238 -3.38 11.00 -10.81
C GLY A 238 -2.83 9.63 -10.36
N SER A 239 -2.02 9.63 -9.31
CA SER A 239 -1.50 8.41 -8.68
C SER A 239 -2.59 7.61 -7.97
N ALA A 240 -3.53 8.29 -7.30
CA ALA A 240 -4.69 7.67 -6.68
C ALA A 240 -5.59 7.01 -7.73
N ALA A 241 -5.82 7.65 -8.87
CA ALA A 241 -6.61 7.07 -9.96
C ALA A 241 -5.95 5.81 -10.53
N PHE A 242 -4.63 5.84 -10.70
CA PHE A 242 -3.86 4.66 -11.09
C PHE A 242 -3.99 3.53 -10.05
N LEU A 243 -3.75 3.82 -8.76
CA LEU A 243 -3.84 2.80 -7.73
C LEU A 243 -5.27 2.27 -7.57
N CYS A 244 -6.28 3.13 -7.56
CA CYS A 244 -7.69 2.72 -7.55
C CYS A 244 -8.00 1.71 -8.67
N SER A 245 -7.51 1.96 -9.89
CA SER A 245 -7.68 1.01 -10.98
C SER A 245 -6.88 -0.29 -10.77
N LEU A 246 -5.69 -0.21 -10.18
CA LEU A 246 -4.81 -1.37 -9.94
C LEU A 246 -5.41 -2.31 -8.89
N ILE A 247 -5.93 -1.77 -7.77
CA ILE A 247 -6.46 -2.56 -6.63
C ILE A 247 -7.99 -2.71 -6.66
N ARG A 248 -8.66 -2.35 -7.76
CA ARG A 248 -10.13 -2.42 -7.86
C ARG A 248 -10.67 -3.81 -7.50
N ASN A 249 -10.11 -4.85 -8.11
CA ASN A 249 -10.56 -6.23 -7.89
C ASN A 249 -10.37 -6.68 -6.43
N TYR A 250 -9.31 -6.19 -5.78
CA TYR A 250 -9.07 -6.44 -4.36
C TYR A 250 -10.17 -5.83 -3.49
N ARG A 251 -10.52 -4.56 -3.74
CA ARG A 251 -11.60 -3.87 -3.01
C ARG A 251 -12.96 -4.53 -3.23
N GLU A 252 -13.26 -4.97 -4.45
CA GLU A 252 -14.48 -5.73 -4.76
C GLU A 252 -14.52 -7.09 -4.04
N MET A 253 -13.38 -7.79 -3.98
CA MET A 253 -13.25 -9.04 -3.23
C MET A 253 -13.49 -8.83 -1.72
N LEU A 254 -12.97 -7.77 -1.12
CA LEU A 254 -13.22 -7.47 0.31
C LEU A 254 -14.72 -7.29 0.58
N ASN A 255 -15.41 -6.54 -0.27
CA ASN A 255 -16.85 -6.31 -0.15
C ASN A 255 -17.68 -7.60 -0.27
N SER A 256 -17.21 -8.57 -1.07
CA SER A 256 -17.92 -9.85 -1.26
C SER A 256 -17.60 -10.92 -0.22
N THR A 257 -16.38 -10.91 0.33
CA THR A 257 -15.92 -11.90 1.30
C THR A 257 -16.26 -11.55 2.75
N GLY A 258 -16.53 -10.26 3.03
CA GLY A 258 -16.83 -9.79 4.38
C GLY A 258 -15.64 -9.90 5.35
N ILE A 259 -14.41 -10.03 4.83
CA ILE A 259 -13.19 -10.10 5.64
C ILE A 259 -13.13 -8.86 6.55
N THR A 260 -13.02 -9.09 7.85
CA THR A 260 -12.88 -8.04 8.84
C THR A 260 -11.43 -7.51 8.89
N PHE A 261 -11.24 -6.31 9.44
CA PHE A 261 -9.90 -5.76 9.70
C PHE A 261 -9.04 -6.70 10.54
N GLN A 262 -9.62 -7.31 11.57
CA GLN A 262 -8.93 -8.23 12.47
C GLN A 262 -8.45 -9.48 11.72
N GLU A 263 -9.29 -10.07 10.88
CA GLU A 263 -8.92 -11.24 10.08
C GLU A 263 -7.84 -10.91 9.05
N TRP A 264 -7.95 -9.78 8.36
CA TRP A 264 -6.91 -9.33 7.44
C TRP A 264 -5.59 -9.12 8.17
N TRP A 265 -5.63 -8.47 9.33
CA TRP A 265 -4.44 -8.23 10.15
C TRP A 265 -3.74 -9.52 10.57
N GLN A 266 -4.50 -10.48 11.10
CA GLN A 266 -3.96 -11.79 11.49
C GLN A 266 -3.33 -12.55 10.31
N ARG A 267 -3.85 -12.36 9.08
CA ARG A 267 -3.26 -12.92 7.86
C ARG A 267 -1.99 -12.19 7.45
N ALA A 268 -2.00 -10.85 7.53
CA ALA A 268 -0.91 -10.00 7.10
C ALA A 268 0.31 -10.08 8.03
N PHE A 269 0.13 -10.40 9.31
CA PHE A 269 1.22 -10.41 10.30
C PHE A 269 1.32 -11.75 11.02
N SER A 270 2.42 -12.48 10.78
CA SER A 270 2.67 -13.79 11.38
C SER A 270 3.00 -13.74 12.88
N TYR A 271 3.25 -12.54 13.43
CA TYR A 271 3.62 -12.32 14.84
C TYR A 271 2.50 -12.60 15.87
N GLY A 272 1.31 -13.01 15.44
CA GLY A 272 0.12 -13.16 16.30
C GLY A 272 -0.19 -14.58 16.78
N GLN A 273 0.62 -15.60 16.45
CA GLN A 273 0.36 -17.00 16.86
C GLN A 273 1.12 -17.42 18.13
N GLU A 274 2.11 -16.64 18.58
CA GLU A 274 2.89 -16.94 19.79
C GLU A 274 2.62 -15.87 20.86
N GLY A 275 1.81 -16.20 21.87
CA GLY A 275 1.82 -15.45 23.13
C GLY A 275 0.51 -14.86 23.65
N TYR A 276 -0.65 -15.43 23.32
CA TYR A 276 -1.86 -15.25 24.15
C TYR A 276 -2.50 -16.61 24.42
N SER A 277 -1.88 -17.36 25.33
CA SER A 277 -2.46 -18.51 26.05
C SER A 277 -2.25 -18.30 27.53
#